data_AF-A0A1D6HD63-F1
#
_entry.id   AF-A0A1D6HD63-F1
#
_cell.length_a   1.000
_cell.length_b   1.000
_cell.length_c   1.000
_cell.angle_alpha   90.00
_cell.angle_beta   90.00
_cell.angle_gamma   90.00
#
_symmetry.space_group_name_H-M   'P 1'
#
loop_
_entity.id
_entity.type
_entity.pdbx_description
1 polymer ?
#
loop_
_entity_poly.entity_id
_entity_poly.type
_entity_poly.pdbx_seq_one_letter_code
_entity_poly.pdbx_strand_id
1 'polypeptide(L)'
;MNAPDHYEHFVVPEGTKKVSYERDTKIVNAASFTDEREDHTVGNILRMQLHRDPNVLFAGYKLPHPLQYKIIVRIHTMSQSSLTQAYTQAINDLDKELEYLKQAFEWFSMQEGCAVKGKEMISGVKLMFCTVASCR
;
A
#
# COMPACT_ATOMS: atom_id res chain seq x y z
N MET A 1 -17.90 12.74 30.89
CA MET A 1 -17.89 12.14 29.54
C MET A 1 -16.52 11.50 29.37
N ASN A 2 -16.43 10.20 29.05
CA ASN A 2 -15.16 9.44 28.97
C ASN A 2 -14.91 9.01 27.51
N ALA A 3 -14.86 9.98 26.61
CA ALA A 3 -14.56 9.74 25.21
C ALA A 3 -13.08 10.05 24.98
N PRO A 4 -12.32 9.17 24.30
CA PRO A 4 -10.95 9.46 23.91
C PRO A 4 -10.91 10.59 22.87
N ASP A 5 -9.79 11.30 22.81
CA ASP A 5 -9.60 12.38 21.85
C ASP A 5 -9.40 11.84 20.42
N HIS A 6 -9.84 12.61 19.42
CA HIS A 6 -9.75 12.19 18.02
C HIS A 6 -8.31 12.03 17.50
N TYR A 7 -7.34 12.78 18.02
CA TYR A 7 -5.95 12.69 17.54
C TYR A 7 -5.28 11.35 17.90
N GLU A 8 -5.81 10.62 18.89
CA GLU A 8 -5.28 9.33 19.30
C GLU A 8 -5.38 8.25 18.22
N HIS A 9 -6.18 8.46 17.17
CA HIS A 9 -6.31 7.52 16.06
C HIS A 9 -5.04 7.44 15.21
N PHE A 10 -4.37 8.57 14.98
CA PHE A 10 -3.26 8.66 14.03
C PHE A 10 -1.93 9.12 14.65
N VAL A 11 -1.97 9.82 15.80
CA VAL A 11 -0.75 10.28 16.47
C VAL A 11 -0.18 9.14 17.33
N VAL A 12 1.06 8.78 17.04
CA VAL A 12 1.83 7.83 17.87
C VAL A 12 2.34 8.58 19.10
N PRO A 13 2.07 8.10 20.33
CA PRO A 13 2.55 8.75 21.54
C PRO A 13 4.08 8.69 21.63
N GLU A 14 4.68 9.71 22.23
CA GLU A 14 6.13 9.80 22.41
C GLU A 14 6.64 8.59 23.22
N GLY A 15 7.63 7.89 22.66
CA GLY A 15 8.23 6.69 23.27
C GLY A 15 7.73 5.35 22.71
N THR A 16 6.68 5.34 21.88
CA THR A 16 6.21 4.11 21.20
C THR A 16 6.72 4.04 19.77
N LYS A 17 7.21 2.87 19.34
CA LYS A 17 7.61 2.64 17.94
C LYS A 17 6.36 2.40 17.09
N LYS A 18 6.34 2.95 15.87
CA LYS A 18 5.23 2.75 14.92
C LYS A 18 5.04 1.28 14.56
N VAL A 19 6.14 0.55 14.34
CA VAL A 19 6.13 -0.86 13.99
C VAL A 19 6.97 -1.63 15.01
N SER A 20 6.40 -2.66 15.60
CA SER A 20 7.14 -3.64 16.40
C SER A 20 7.19 -4.99 15.69
N TYR A 21 8.28 -5.72 15.90
CA TYR A 21 8.54 -7.01 15.26
C TYR A 21 8.73 -8.09 16.33
N GLU A 22 7.87 -9.10 16.28
CA GLU A 22 7.91 -10.23 17.20
C GLU A 22 7.93 -11.53 16.41
N ARG A 23 8.98 -12.35 16.62
CA ARG A 23 9.04 -13.68 16.01
C ARG A 23 8.24 -14.68 16.83
N ASP A 24 7.43 -15.48 16.13
CA ASP A 24 6.69 -16.57 16.75
C ASP A 24 7.63 -17.76 16.97
N THR A 25 7.63 -18.31 18.18
CA THR A 25 8.43 -19.50 18.54
C THR A 25 7.71 -20.81 18.27
N LYS A 26 6.39 -20.77 18.08
CA LYS A 26 5.53 -21.97 17.91
C LYS A 26 5.54 -22.52 16.49
N ILE A 27 5.75 -21.67 15.50
CA ILE A 27 5.67 -22.01 14.08
C ILE A 27 7.00 -21.61 13.45
N VAL A 28 7.55 -22.48 12.60
CA VAL A 28 8.81 -22.21 11.89
C VAL A 28 8.59 -21.08 10.87
N ASN A 29 9.50 -20.11 10.84
CA ASN A 29 9.45 -18.95 9.92
C ASN A 29 8.12 -18.22 9.94
N ALA A 30 7.72 -17.84 11.15
CA ALA A 30 6.52 -17.09 11.47
C ALA A 30 6.89 -15.83 12.25
N ALA A 31 6.27 -14.70 11.92
CA ALA A 31 6.40 -13.47 12.67
C ALA A 31 5.12 -12.67 12.65
N SER A 32 4.96 -11.88 13.71
CA SER A 32 3.88 -10.94 13.90
C SER A 32 4.47 -9.52 13.93
N PHE A 33 3.99 -8.67 13.03
CA PHE A 33 4.26 -7.24 13.00
C PHE A 33 3.09 -6.53 13.67
N THR A 34 3.36 -5.65 14.63
CA THR A 34 2.31 -4.80 15.21
C THR A 34 2.53 -3.38 14.71
N ASP A 35 1.58 -2.88 13.92
CA ASP A 35 1.58 -1.51 13.45
C ASP A 35 0.61 -0.70 14.33
N GLU A 36 1.14 0.28 15.03
CA GLU A 36 0.40 1.18 15.91
C GLU A 36 -0.24 2.30 15.09
N ARG A 37 -1.45 2.73 15.48
CA ARG A 37 -2.19 3.84 14.85
C ARG A 37 -2.45 3.62 13.36
N GLU A 38 -2.81 2.40 13.00
CA GLU A 38 -3.18 2.00 11.65
C GLU A 38 -4.46 1.17 11.70
N ASP A 39 -5.17 1.16 10.56
CA ASP A 39 -6.49 0.53 10.42
C ASP A 39 -6.51 -0.53 9.31
N HIS A 40 -7.71 -1.04 9.02
CA HIS A 40 -8.00 -1.96 7.92
C HIS A 40 -7.54 -1.47 6.55
N THR A 41 -7.37 -0.15 6.36
CA THR A 41 -6.89 0.46 5.11
C THR A 41 -5.51 -0.11 4.74
N VAL A 42 -4.52 0.07 5.61
CA VAL A 42 -3.15 -0.42 5.41
C VAL A 42 -3.10 -1.94 5.56
N GLY A 43 -3.77 -2.49 6.58
CA GLY A 43 -3.77 -3.93 6.84
C GLY A 43 -4.29 -4.77 5.68
N ASN A 44 -5.39 -4.35 5.03
CA ASN A 44 -5.95 -5.08 3.90
C ASN A 44 -5.07 -4.99 2.65
N ILE A 45 -4.50 -3.81 2.36
CA ILE A 45 -3.63 -3.61 1.21
C ILE A 45 -2.36 -4.45 1.35
N LEU A 46 -1.70 -4.40 2.52
CA LEU A 46 -0.51 -5.21 2.80
C LEU A 46 -0.80 -6.70 2.70
N ARG A 47 -1.96 -7.15 3.23
CA ARG A 47 -2.38 -8.54 3.09
C ARG A 47 -2.46 -8.94 1.62
N MET A 48 -3.09 -8.14 0.78
CA MET A 48 -3.21 -8.46 -0.65
C MET A 48 -1.84 -8.54 -1.33
N GLN A 49 -0.94 -7.59 -1.04
CA GLN A 49 0.39 -7.56 -1.65
C GLN A 49 1.26 -8.75 -1.21
N LEU A 50 1.20 -9.14 0.06
CA LEU A 50 1.93 -10.28 0.57
C LEU A 50 1.50 -11.61 -0.07
N HIS A 51 0.23 -11.77 -0.46
CA HIS A 51 -0.21 -12.98 -1.17
C HIS A 51 0.18 -13.02 -2.65
N ARG A 52 0.65 -11.90 -3.21
CA ARG A 52 1.19 -11.91 -4.58
C ARG A 52 2.56 -12.56 -4.65
N ASP A 53 3.31 -12.59 -3.55
CA ASP A 53 4.61 -13.27 -3.47
C ASP A 53 4.42 -14.78 -3.27
N PRO A 54 4.90 -15.66 -4.18
CA PRO A 54 4.81 -17.10 -4.02
C PRO A 54 5.60 -17.66 -2.83
N ASN A 55 6.53 -16.89 -2.27
CA ASN A 55 7.32 -17.32 -1.10
C ASN A 55 6.56 -17.20 0.23
N VAL A 56 5.43 -16.50 0.22
CA VAL A 56 4.56 -16.31 1.39
C VAL A 56 3.49 -17.40 1.39
N LEU A 57 3.47 -18.23 2.45
CA LEU A 57 2.50 -19.30 2.61
C LEU A 57 1.20 -18.80 3.24
N PHE A 58 1.31 -17.85 4.16
CA PHE A 58 0.18 -17.23 4.82
C PHE A 58 0.50 -15.79 5.16
N ALA A 59 -0.44 -14.90 4.86
CA ALA A 59 -0.48 -13.57 5.44
C ALA A 59 -1.89 -13.30 5.96
N GLY A 60 -1.98 -12.65 7.12
CA GLY A 60 -3.27 -12.27 7.67
C GLY A 60 -3.09 -11.14 8.64
N TYR A 61 -4.06 -10.25 8.73
CA TYR A 61 -4.05 -9.19 9.73
C TYR A 61 -5.31 -9.29 10.59
N LYS A 62 -5.21 -8.79 11.81
CA LYS A 62 -6.35 -8.67 12.71
C LYS A 62 -6.27 -7.37 13.48
N LEU A 63 -7.44 -6.82 13.75
CA LEU A 63 -7.63 -5.71 14.68
C LEU A 63 -8.11 -6.31 16.01
N PRO A 64 -7.33 -6.21 17.10
CA PRO A 64 -7.62 -6.92 18.34
C PRO A 64 -8.88 -6.39 19.04
N HIS A 65 -9.12 -5.07 18.98
CA HIS A 65 -10.31 -4.44 19.53
C HIS A 65 -10.56 -3.09 18.82
N PRO A 66 -11.81 -2.74 18.45
CA PRO A 66 -12.13 -1.48 17.74
C PRO A 66 -11.66 -0.19 18.42
N LEU A 67 -11.60 -0.18 19.76
CA LEU A 67 -11.11 0.96 20.55
C LEU A 67 -9.58 1.01 20.67
N GLN A 68 -8.86 0.04 20.10
CA GLN A 68 -7.40 0.03 20.06
C GLN A 68 -6.96 0.19 18.61
N TYR A 69 -6.43 1.37 18.30
CA TYR A 69 -5.89 1.69 16.98
C TYR A 69 -4.53 1.01 16.78
N LYS A 70 -4.54 -0.30 16.56
CA LYS A 70 -3.37 -1.09 16.18
C LYS A 70 -3.80 -2.29 15.37
N ILE A 71 -3.00 -2.65 14.38
CA ILE A 71 -3.17 -3.87 13.60
C ILE A 71 -2.02 -4.83 13.89
N ILE A 72 -2.34 -6.12 13.89
CA ILE A 72 -1.36 -7.19 14.03
C ILE A 72 -1.36 -7.98 12.74
N VAL A 73 -0.28 -7.87 11.97
CA VAL A 73 -0.04 -8.59 10.71
C VAL A 73 0.81 -9.81 10.99
N ARG A 74 0.30 -11.01 10.68
CA ARG A 74 1.01 -12.28 10.80
C ARG A 74 1.44 -12.76 9.43
N ILE A 75 2.69 -13.14 9.32
CA ILE A 75 3.31 -13.61 8.08
C ILE A 75 3.99 -14.94 8.35
N HIS A 76 3.75 -15.90 7.46
CA HIS A 76 4.44 -17.17 7.39
C HIS A 76 5.04 -17.35 6.00
N THR A 77 6.34 -17.61 5.95
CA THR A 77 7.07 -17.79 4.70
C THR A 77 7.64 -19.19 4.59
N MET A 78 8.06 -19.55 3.37
CA MET A 78 8.85 -20.77 3.16
C MET A 78 10.23 -20.64 3.82
N SER A 79 10.89 -21.77 4.07
CA SER A 79 12.10 -21.85 4.88
C SER A 79 13.36 -21.16 4.34
N GLN A 80 13.32 -20.60 3.13
CA GLN A 80 14.47 -19.94 2.50
C GLN A 80 14.38 -18.41 2.51
N SER A 81 13.20 -17.82 2.75
CA SER A 81 13.01 -16.36 2.68
C SER A 81 12.92 -15.74 4.07
N SER A 82 13.50 -14.55 4.21
CA SER A 82 13.45 -13.80 5.47
C SER A 82 12.13 -13.00 5.57
N LEU A 83 11.48 -13.07 6.74
CA LEU A 83 10.15 -12.48 6.94
C LEU A 83 10.17 -10.95 6.84
N THR A 84 11.21 -10.33 7.40
CA THR A 84 11.42 -8.88 7.32
C THR A 84 11.59 -8.44 5.87
N GLN A 85 12.33 -9.19 5.07
CA GLN A 85 12.51 -8.88 3.64
C GLN A 85 11.22 -9.04 2.86
N ALA A 86 10.44 -10.11 3.09
CA ALA A 86 9.14 -10.29 2.45
C ALA A 86 8.20 -9.10 2.74
N TYR A 87 8.20 -8.63 3.99
CA TYR A 87 7.43 -7.46 4.40
C TYR A 87 7.90 -6.17 3.70
N THR A 88 9.20 -5.89 3.73
CA THR A 88 9.77 -4.70 3.07
C THR A 88 9.59 -4.74 1.55
N GLN A 89 9.71 -5.91 0.93
CA GLN A 89 9.50 -6.10 -0.50
C GLN A 89 8.04 -5.79 -0.88
N ALA A 90 7.08 -6.29 -0.11
CA ALA A 90 5.66 -5.99 -0.34
C ALA A 90 5.38 -4.47 -0.28
N ILE A 91 5.96 -3.75 0.69
CA ILE A 91 5.82 -2.30 0.78
C ILE A 91 6.42 -1.59 -0.44
N ASN A 92 7.65 -1.97 -0.81
CA ASN A 92 8.33 -1.36 -1.97
C ASN A 92 7.58 -1.59 -3.28
N ASP A 93 6.93 -2.75 -3.45
CA ASP A 93 6.15 -3.05 -4.64
C ASP A 93 4.82 -2.28 -4.65
N LEU A 94 4.20 -2.10 -3.49
CA LEU A 94 3.02 -1.23 -3.35
C LEU A 94 3.35 0.24 -3.70
N ASP A 95 4.47 0.76 -3.22
CA ASP A 95 4.90 2.14 -3.53
C ASP A 95 5.10 2.35 -5.04
N LYS A 96 5.68 1.37 -5.74
CA LYS A 96 5.83 1.43 -7.21
C LYS A 96 4.48 1.41 -7.93
N GLU A 97 3.53 0.60 -7.47
CA GLU A 97 2.19 0.54 -8.05
C GLU A 97 1.44 1.87 -7.87
N LEU A 98 1.56 2.48 -6.68
CA LEU A 98 0.96 3.79 -6.40
C LEU A 98 1.60 4.90 -7.23
N GLU A 99 2.93 4.89 -7.39
CA GLU A 99 3.63 5.87 -8.22
C GLU A 99 3.24 5.74 -9.69
N TYR A 100 3.13 4.51 -10.20
CA TYR A 100 2.63 4.26 -11.56
C TYR A 100 1.21 4.80 -11.76
N LEU A 101 0.31 4.53 -10.80
CA LEU A 101 -1.07 5.01 -10.84
C LEU A 101 -1.14 6.54 -10.81
N LYS A 102 -0.33 7.17 -9.96
CA LYS A 102 -0.25 8.63 -9.85
C LYS A 102 0.20 9.26 -11.17
N GLN A 103 1.27 8.76 -11.78
CA GLN A 103 1.77 9.24 -13.07
C GLN A 103 0.74 9.06 -14.19
N ALA A 104 0.06 7.91 -14.23
CA ALA A 104 -1.00 7.68 -15.19
C ALA A 104 -2.15 8.67 -14.98
N PHE A 105 -2.56 8.92 -13.75
CA PHE A 105 -3.64 9.86 -13.42
C PHE A 105 -3.29 11.31 -13.81
N GLU A 106 -2.07 11.75 -13.52
CA GLU A 106 -1.56 13.07 -13.92
C GLU A 106 -1.51 13.22 -15.45
N TRP A 107 -1.06 12.17 -16.15
CA TRP A 107 -1.05 12.12 -17.61
C TRP A 107 -2.46 12.24 -18.21
N PHE A 108 -3.43 11.48 -17.71
CA PHE A 108 -4.83 11.55 -18.18
C PHE A 108 -5.46 12.91 -17.90
N SER A 109 -5.25 13.46 -16.69
CA SER A 109 -5.77 14.78 -16.30
C SER A 109 -5.24 15.89 -17.21
N MET A 110 -3.99 15.78 -17.69
CA MET A 110 -3.41 16.71 -18.67
C MET A 110 -4.06 16.61 -20.05
N GLN A 111 -4.55 15.44 -20.48
CA GLN A 111 -5.19 15.28 -21.79
C GLN A 111 -6.61 15.85 -21.83
N GLU A 112 -7.38 15.72 -20.74
CA GLU A 112 -8.72 16.32 -20.64
C GLU A 112 -8.65 17.86 -20.57
N GLY A 113 -7.60 18.43 -19.96
CA GLY A 113 -7.34 19.87 -19.99
C GLY A 113 -6.91 20.40 -21.37
N CYS A 114 -6.42 19.54 -22.27
CA CYS A 114 -5.97 19.92 -23.61
C CYS A 114 -7.09 19.88 -24.67
N ALA A 115 -8.25 19.30 -24.37
CA ALA A 115 -9.39 19.24 -25.30
C ALA A 115 -10.16 20.57 -25.44
N VAL A 116 -9.81 21.63 -24.70
CA VAL A 116 -10.52 22.93 -24.72
C VAL A 116 -9.68 24.09 -25.30
N LYS A 117 -8.44 23.88 -25.75
CA LYS A 117 -7.70 24.92 -26.48
C LYS A 117 -7.42 24.48 -27.90
N GLY A 118 -8.20 25.07 -28.80
CA GLY A 118 -8.15 24.85 -30.22
C GLY A 118 -6.75 25.09 -30.82
N LYS A 119 -6.54 24.36 -31.93
CA LYS A 119 -5.69 24.69 -33.09
C LYS A 119 -4.47 25.57 -32.79
N GLU A 120 -3.29 24.95 -32.77
CA GLU A 120 -2.19 25.46 -33.58
C GLU A 120 -1.24 24.34 -34.01
N MET A 121 -0.87 24.42 -35.28
CA MET A 121 -0.13 23.45 -36.07
C MET A 121 1.35 23.78 -35.94
N ILE A 122 2.18 22.84 -35.46
CA ILE A 122 3.64 22.98 -35.58
C ILE A 122 4.24 21.66 -36.06
N SER A 123 5.02 21.82 -37.11
CA SER A 123 5.64 20.85 -38.01
C SER A 123 6.43 19.69 -37.37
N GLY A 124 6.17 18.48 -37.86
CA GLY A 124 7.26 17.70 -38.46
C GLY A 124 8.00 16.65 -37.62
N VAL A 125 7.49 16.18 -36.47
CA VAL A 125 8.05 14.99 -35.82
C VAL A 125 6.94 14.03 -35.38
N LYS A 126 7.11 12.77 -35.79
CA LYS A 126 6.19 11.64 -35.65
C LYS A 126 6.04 11.25 -34.17
N LEU A 127 5.17 11.94 -33.43
CA LEU A 127 4.61 11.41 -32.18
C LEU A 127 3.42 10.51 -32.49
N MET A 128 3.44 9.34 -31.87
CA MET A 128 2.44 8.29 -31.93
C MET A 128 1.06 8.90 -31.62
N PHE A 129 0.23 9.07 -32.66
CA PHE A 129 -1.16 9.48 -32.52
C PHE A 129 -1.89 8.40 -31.71
N CYS A 130 -2.33 8.76 -30.50
CA CYS A 130 -3.45 8.09 -29.87
C CYS A 130 -4.70 8.52 -30.67
N THR A 131 -4.98 7.80 -31.75
CA THR A 131 -6.24 7.93 -32.48
C THR A 131 -7.34 7.41 -31.56
N VAL A 132 -7.92 8.30 -30.74
CA VAL A 132 -9.22 8.05 -30.13
C VAL A 132 -10.26 8.17 -31.24
N ALA A 133 -10.30 7.13 -32.07
CA ALA A 133 -11.31 6.97 -33.09
C ALA A 133 -12.64 6.70 -32.36
N SER A 134 -13.51 7.71 -32.43
CA SER A 134 -14.95 7.61 -32.29
C SER A 134 -15.47 7.14 -30.92
N CYS A 135 -15.70 8.12 -30.04
CA CYS A 135 -16.90 8.10 -29.22
C CYS A 135 -18.12 7.83 -30.13
N ARG A 136 -18.92 6.85 -29.77
CA ARG A 136 -20.29 6.66 -30.26
C ARG A 136 -21.23 6.87 -29.09
#